data_AF-A0A9Q1LYP7-F1
#
_entry.id   AF-A0A9Q1LYP7-F1
#
_cell.length_a   1.000
_cell.length_b   1.000
_cell.length_c   1.000
_cell.angle_alpha   90.00
_cell.angle_beta   90.00
_cell.angle_gamma   90.00
#
_symmetry.space_group_name_H-M   'P 1'
#
loop_
_entity.id
_entity.type
_entity.pdbx_description
1 polymer ?
#
loop_
_entity_poly.entity_id
_entity_poly.type
_entity_poly.pdbx_seq_one_letter_code
_entity_poly.pdbx_strand_id
1 'polypeptide(L)'
;MEQRALAAAAPVDSLRFLVETDTWNDSVEGTDKKTMDVTCGTKRKQDNLESNTELLSTDEKKVLWRANFEEFIRRLRHKACVANVKVRVNNDAAIVLAAALELSRHSETKLRIDNSVPQSINAIYDEVIKREGGLGMDLERIRASLVELGCEVPLMAIDETYSVDLKNIIEQARIEEVESIVLKRYGREAYKMFRLLSKDDHLLETDKISETTFVEKKDAVKILSKLWKDDYLEMKKVITRGTRQSEFILWKLNKLSLWGHVLDEMYHAALNLRLRITHEQEQEKEILQMPRYKRLRKVRITVEPSQMNLDDALP
;
A
#
# COMPACT_ATOMS: atom_id res chain seq x y z
N MET A 1 -6.60 -2.84 -17.62
CA MET A 1 -7.36 -3.34 -16.45
C MET A 1 -8.69 -2.61 -16.28
N GLU A 2 -8.72 -1.29 -16.42
CA GLU A 2 -9.94 -0.45 -16.39
C GLU A 2 -11.06 -0.90 -17.35
N GLN A 3 -10.72 -1.25 -18.60
CA GLN A 3 -11.71 -1.73 -19.58
C GLN A 3 -12.33 -3.09 -19.22
N ARG A 4 -11.62 -3.94 -18.48
CA ARG A 4 -12.17 -5.23 -18.01
C ARG A 4 -13.09 -5.05 -16.81
N ALA A 5 -12.80 -4.08 -15.95
CA ALA A 5 -13.70 -3.69 -14.85
C ALA A 5 -15.00 -3.05 -15.36
N LEU A 6 -14.92 -2.26 -16.44
CA LEU A 6 -16.10 -1.67 -17.08
C LEU A 6 -17.02 -2.71 -17.75
N ALA A 7 -16.44 -3.78 -18.33
CA ALA A 7 -17.21 -4.87 -18.93
C ALA A 7 -17.90 -5.77 -17.89
N ALA A 8 -17.31 -5.91 -16.70
CA ALA A 8 -17.92 -6.64 -15.59
C ALA A 8 -19.06 -5.86 -14.90
N ALA A 9 -19.10 -4.53 -15.07
CA ALA A 9 -20.01 -3.61 -14.38
C ALA A 9 -21.29 -3.23 -15.17
N ALA A 10 -21.65 -3.97 -16.22
CA ALA A 10 -22.91 -3.76 -16.96
C ALA A 10 -23.52 -5.11 -17.39
N PRO A 11 -24.86 -5.30 -17.39
CA PRO A 11 -25.94 -4.72 -16.60
C PRO A 11 -26.62 -5.81 -15.73
N VAL A 12 -25.84 -6.67 -15.07
CA VAL A 12 -26.42 -7.68 -14.14
C VAL A 12 -26.53 -7.13 -12.71
N ASP A 13 -25.76 -6.09 -12.38
CA ASP A 13 -25.72 -5.48 -11.03
C ASP A 13 -26.75 -4.36 -10.81
N SER A 14 -27.46 -3.92 -11.85
CA SER A 14 -28.50 -2.88 -11.73
C SER A 14 -29.68 -3.33 -10.85
N LEU A 15 -29.87 -4.64 -10.67
CA LEU A 15 -30.87 -5.22 -9.78
C LEU A 15 -30.39 -5.35 -8.33
N ARG A 16 -29.07 -5.33 -8.08
CA ARG A 16 -28.51 -5.58 -6.75
C ARG A 16 -28.61 -4.38 -5.80
N PHE A 17 -28.77 -3.18 -6.35
CA PHE A 17 -28.88 -1.92 -5.61
C PHE A 17 -30.20 -1.20 -5.86
N LEU A 18 -31.22 -1.90 -6.39
CA LEU A 18 -32.58 -1.39 -6.38
C LEU A 18 -33.10 -1.52 -4.94
N VAL A 19 -32.88 -0.49 -4.13
CA VAL A 19 -33.67 -0.29 -2.91
C VAL A 19 -35.03 0.19 -3.38
N GLU A 20 -35.98 -0.73 -3.47
CA GLU A 20 -37.40 -0.39 -3.57
C GLU A 20 -37.74 0.44 -2.33
N THR A 21 -38.02 1.73 -2.55
CA THR A 21 -38.57 2.58 -1.49
C THR A 21 -40.07 2.28 -1.48
N ASP A 22 -40.49 1.49 -0.49
CA ASP A 22 -41.90 1.21 -0.22
C ASP A 22 -42.65 2.52 0.04
N THR A 23 -43.27 3.04 -1.02
CA THR A 23 -44.34 4.03 -0.93
C THR A 23 -45.64 3.29 -1.24
N TRP A 24 -46.34 2.89 -0.18
CA TRP A 24 -47.75 2.51 -0.23
C TRP A 24 -48.56 3.66 -0.87
N ASN A 25 -49.00 3.52 -2.12
CA ASN A 25 -50.37 3.07 -2.43
C ASN A 25 -50.69 3.12 -3.94
N ASP A 26 -51.15 1.96 -4.43
CA ASP A 26 -52.34 1.71 -5.26
C ASP A 26 -52.48 2.33 -6.67
N SER A 27 -52.20 1.53 -7.71
CA SER A 27 -53.16 1.21 -8.80
C SER A 27 -52.56 0.31 -9.90
N VAL A 28 -53.05 -0.94 -9.92
CA VAL A 28 -53.56 -1.77 -11.04
C VAL A 28 -52.90 -1.72 -12.44
N GLU A 29 -52.40 -2.90 -12.82
CA GLU A 29 -52.29 -3.56 -14.14
C GLU A 29 -51.42 -2.99 -15.28
N GLY A 30 -50.64 -3.92 -15.87
CA GLY A 30 -50.06 -3.76 -17.20
C GLY A 30 -48.80 -4.59 -17.40
N THR A 31 -48.97 -5.89 -17.69
CA THR A 31 -47.90 -6.76 -18.18
C THR A 31 -47.47 -6.28 -19.57
N ASP A 32 -46.18 -6.01 -19.78
CA ASP A 32 -45.56 -6.31 -21.08
C ASP A 32 -44.03 -6.37 -21.01
N LYS A 33 -43.51 -7.55 -21.36
CA LYS A 33 -42.09 -7.82 -21.59
C LYS A 33 -41.73 -7.29 -22.98
N LYS A 34 -40.86 -6.29 -23.07
CA LYS A 34 -40.17 -5.97 -24.33
C LYS A 34 -38.68 -5.77 -24.12
N THR A 35 -37.95 -6.84 -24.42
CA THR A 35 -36.54 -6.84 -24.80
C THR A 35 -36.31 -5.81 -25.91
N MET A 36 -35.48 -4.80 -25.64
CA MET A 36 -34.91 -3.97 -26.70
C MET A 36 -33.39 -3.99 -26.58
N ASP A 37 -32.83 -4.39 -27.72
CA ASP A 37 -31.45 -4.71 -28.03
C ASP A 37 -30.54 -3.49 -27.91
N VAL A 38 -29.33 -3.72 -27.38
CA VAL A 38 -28.30 -2.70 -27.25
C VAL A 38 -27.48 -2.72 -28.53
N THR A 39 -27.50 -1.63 -29.29
CA THR A 39 -26.41 -1.34 -30.22
C THR A 39 -25.69 -0.08 -29.74
N CYS A 40 -24.52 -0.30 -29.12
CA CYS A 40 -23.62 0.75 -28.68
C CYS A 40 -22.43 0.85 -29.65
N GLY A 41 -22.24 2.04 -30.21
CA GLY A 41 -20.92 2.48 -30.69
C GLY A 41 -20.86 2.84 -32.17
N THR A 42 -21.10 4.12 -32.51
CA THR A 42 -20.29 4.77 -33.55
C THR A 42 -20.22 6.28 -33.32
N LYS A 43 -19.01 6.79 -33.05
CA LYS A 43 -18.69 8.21 -33.21
C LYS A 43 -18.74 8.54 -34.70
N ARG A 44 -19.46 9.59 -35.11
CA ARG A 44 -19.08 10.46 -36.25
C ARG A 44 -19.86 11.77 -36.26
N LYS A 45 -19.20 12.74 -36.90
CA LYS A 45 -19.48 14.17 -37.00
C LYS A 45 -20.87 14.50 -37.59
N GLN A 46 -21.33 15.66 -37.14
CA GLN A 46 -22.39 16.55 -37.61
C GLN A 46 -22.60 16.55 -39.14
N ASP A 47 -23.84 16.31 -39.57
CA ASP A 47 -24.45 17.05 -40.68
C ASP A 47 -25.98 17.08 -40.50
N ASN A 48 -26.53 18.27 -40.69
CA ASN A 48 -27.93 18.66 -40.50
C ASN A 48 -28.87 18.01 -41.51
N LEU A 49 -30.02 17.49 -41.05
CA LEU A 49 -31.31 17.77 -41.69
C LEU A 49 -32.46 17.63 -40.69
N GLU A 50 -33.18 18.73 -40.52
CA GLU A 50 -34.26 18.99 -39.56
C GLU A 50 -35.58 18.31 -39.95
N SER A 51 -36.30 17.79 -38.95
CA SER A 51 -37.78 17.77 -38.76
C SER A 51 -38.12 16.67 -37.74
N ASN A 52 -38.92 16.84 -36.70
CA ASN A 52 -39.69 17.95 -36.14
C ASN A 52 -39.75 17.75 -34.63
N THR A 53 -39.42 18.81 -33.90
CA THR A 53 -40.19 19.44 -32.81
C THR A 53 -40.98 18.54 -31.84
N GLU A 54 -40.66 18.74 -30.55
CA GLU A 54 -41.47 18.48 -29.35
C GLU A 54 -41.40 17.09 -28.69
N LEU A 55 -40.24 16.78 -28.09
CA LEU A 55 -40.20 16.09 -26.79
C LEU A 55 -38.87 16.36 -26.06
N LEU A 56 -38.64 17.64 -25.75
CA LEU A 56 -37.62 18.06 -24.78
C LEU A 56 -38.27 18.19 -23.41
N SER A 57 -38.17 17.14 -22.60
CA SER A 57 -38.25 17.27 -21.15
C SER A 57 -37.31 16.27 -20.48
N THR A 58 -36.09 16.78 -20.21
CA THR A 58 -35.23 16.37 -19.09
C THR A 58 -34.97 14.89 -18.93
N ASP A 59 -34.06 14.35 -19.73
CA ASP A 59 -33.25 13.22 -19.26
C ASP A 59 -32.32 13.79 -18.18
N GLU A 60 -32.83 13.85 -16.94
CA GLU A 60 -32.03 14.15 -15.76
C GLU A 60 -30.80 13.24 -15.84
N LYS A 61 -29.60 13.81 -15.98
CA LYS A 61 -28.36 13.05 -16.01
C LYS A 61 -28.31 12.19 -14.75
N LYS A 62 -28.71 10.92 -14.87
CA LYS A 62 -28.82 9.99 -13.74
C LYS A 62 -27.45 9.89 -13.08
N VAL A 63 -27.28 10.58 -11.95
CA VAL A 63 -25.99 10.63 -11.25
C VAL A 63 -25.73 9.26 -10.66
N LEU A 64 -24.79 8.53 -11.25
CA LEU A 64 -24.34 7.24 -10.74
C LEU A 64 -23.22 7.46 -9.73
N TRP A 65 -23.46 7.06 -8.49
CA TRP A 65 -22.46 7.10 -7.43
C TRP A 65 -21.62 5.82 -7.44
N ARG A 66 -20.32 5.95 -7.16
CA ARG A 66 -19.39 4.84 -7.00
C ARG A 66 -18.49 5.09 -5.80
N ALA A 67 -18.02 4.01 -5.17
CA ALA A 67 -17.01 4.11 -4.12
C ALA A 67 -15.73 4.71 -4.69
N ASN A 68 -15.15 5.68 -3.97
CA ASN A 68 -13.88 6.29 -4.34
C ASN A 68 -12.73 5.51 -3.71
N PHE A 69 -12.19 4.54 -4.47
CA PHE A 69 -11.05 3.73 -4.03
C PHE A 69 -9.78 4.56 -3.86
N GLU A 70 -9.59 5.63 -4.64
CA GLU A 70 -8.39 6.45 -4.48
C GLU A 70 -8.37 7.14 -3.13
N GLU A 71 -9.52 7.66 -2.70
CA GLU A 71 -9.64 8.29 -1.39
C GLU A 71 -9.40 7.29 -0.25
N PHE A 72 -9.89 6.06 -0.41
CA PHE A 72 -9.63 4.98 0.52
C PHE A 72 -8.13 4.67 0.65
N ILE A 73 -7.41 4.53 -0.48
CA ILE A 73 -5.95 4.28 -0.48
C ILE A 73 -5.18 5.46 0.15
N ARG A 74 -5.60 6.71 -0.08
CA ARG A 74 -4.98 7.88 0.60
C ARG A 74 -5.12 7.78 2.12
N ARG A 75 -6.30 7.41 2.63
CA ARG A 75 -6.52 7.24 4.08
C ARG A 75 -5.75 6.05 4.66
N LEU A 76 -5.67 4.94 3.93
CA LEU A 76 -4.85 3.78 4.34
C LEU A 76 -3.37 4.15 4.42
N ARG A 77 -2.84 4.89 3.43
CA ARG A 77 -1.47 5.40 3.46
C ARG A 77 -1.23 6.27 4.70
N HIS A 78 -2.13 7.19 5.03
CA HIS A 78 -2.00 8.01 6.25
C HIS A 78 -1.96 7.14 7.50
N LYS A 79 -2.90 6.19 7.63
CA LYS A 79 -2.96 5.27 8.77
C LYS A 79 -1.68 4.43 8.91
N ALA A 80 -1.17 3.91 7.79
CA ALA A 80 0.07 3.13 7.75
C ALA A 80 1.28 3.98 8.15
N CYS A 81 1.41 5.20 7.64
CA CYS A 81 2.49 6.12 8.02
C CYS A 81 2.46 6.45 9.52
N VAL A 82 1.29 6.76 10.07
CA VAL A 82 1.12 7.06 11.51
C VAL A 82 1.46 5.84 12.37
N ALA A 83 0.97 4.66 12.01
CA ALA A 83 1.28 3.43 12.74
C ALA A 83 2.77 3.10 12.71
N ASN A 84 3.42 3.28 11.56
CA ASN A 84 4.86 3.07 11.40
C ASN A 84 5.68 4.04 12.28
N VAL A 85 5.38 5.34 12.21
CA VAL A 85 6.06 6.35 13.02
C VAL A 85 5.87 6.11 14.51
N LYS A 86 4.68 5.66 14.94
CA LYS A 86 4.41 5.35 16.35
C LYS A 86 5.37 4.29 16.92
N VAL A 87 5.70 3.28 16.12
CA VAL A 87 6.60 2.19 16.53
C VAL A 87 8.06 2.60 16.41
N ARG A 88 8.42 3.32 15.34
CA ARG A 88 9.80 3.66 15.01
C ARG A 88 10.35 4.85 15.79
N VAL A 89 9.55 5.90 15.93
CA VAL A 89 9.96 7.19 16.51
C VAL A 89 9.45 7.28 17.94
N ASN A 90 8.19 7.67 18.12
CA ASN A 90 7.49 7.71 19.39
C ASN A 90 6.00 8.01 19.14
N ASN A 91 5.22 7.96 20.22
CA ASN A 91 3.78 8.24 20.14
C ASN A 91 3.48 9.73 19.83
N ASP A 92 4.34 10.65 20.27
CA ASP A 92 4.15 12.09 20.08
C ASP A 92 4.27 12.49 18.61
N ALA A 93 5.34 12.04 17.95
CA ALA A 93 5.56 12.20 16.52
C ALA A 93 4.43 11.56 15.69
N ALA A 94 3.86 10.46 16.15
CA ALA A 94 2.70 9.86 15.49
C ALA A 94 1.45 10.74 15.59
N ILE A 95 1.20 11.37 16.74
CA ILE A 95 0.08 12.30 16.92
C ILE A 95 0.27 13.55 16.04
N VAL A 96 1.48 14.12 16.05
CA VAL A 96 1.83 15.29 15.23
C VAL A 96 1.72 14.99 13.74
N LEU A 97 2.24 13.83 13.30
CA LEU A 97 2.09 13.37 11.92
C LEU A 97 0.61 13.21 11.54
N ALA A 98 -0.20 12.60 12.41
CA ALA A 98 -1.61 12.41 12.14
C ALA A 98 -2.35 13.76 11.99
N ALA A 99 -2.01 14.75 12.82
CA ALA A 99 -2.55 16.11 12.72
C ALA A 99 -2.16 16.76 11.39
N ALA A 100 -0.88 16.71 11.02
CA ALA A 100 -0.39 17.28 9.77
C ALA A 100 -1.05 16.64 8.53
N LEU A 101 -1.28 15.32 8.55
CA LEU A 101 -1.92 14.62 7.42
C LEU A 101 -3.43 14.87 7.31
N GLU A 102 -4.10 15.19 8.42
CA GLU A 102 -5.51 15.60 8.38
C GLU A 102 -5.65 17.01 7.81
N LEU A 103 -4.72 17.91 8.13
CA LEU A 103 -4.66 19.23 7.50
C LEU A 103 -4.38 19.15 6.00
N SER A 104 -3.60 18.17 5.52
CA SER A 104 -3.36 17.99 4.07
C SER A 104 -4.50 17.28 3.34
N ARG A 105 -5.51 16.78 4.05
CA ARG A 105 -6.55 15.91 3.49
C ARG A 105 -7.23 16.45 2.25
N HIS A 106 -7.59 17.73 2.26
CA HIS A 106 -8.38 18.38 1.22
C HIS A 106 -7.53 18.86 0.03
N SER A 107 -6.21 18.95 0.20
CA SER A 107 -5.28 19.36 -0.86
C SER A 107 -4.64 18.17 -1.59
N GLU A 108 -4.76 16.96 -1.04
CA GLU A 108 -4.22 15.74 -1.64
C GLU A 108 -5.06 15.23 -2.82
N THR A 109 -4.52 15.37 -4.02
CA THR A 109 -5.16 14.89 -5.26
C THR A 109 -4.54 13.60 -5.79
N LYS A 110 -3.27 13.32 -5.49
CA LYS A 110 -2.54 12.15 -6.02
C LYS A 110 -2.36 11.05 -4.99
N LEU A 111 -2.28 9.80 -5.45
CA LEU A 111 -1.97 8.65 -4.60
C LEU A 111 -0.50 8.62 -4.17
N ARG A 112 0.40 8.99 -5.09
CA ARG A 112 1.84 9.11 -4.84
C ARG A 112 2.19 10.59 -4.72
N ILE A 113 2.55 10.98 -3.51
CA ILE A 113 2.98 12.33 -3.17
C ILE A 113 4.24 12.15 -2.33
N ASP A 114 5.29 12.89 -2.67
CA ASP A 114 6.56 12.78 -1.97
C ASP A 114 6.51 13.56 -0.64
N ASN A 115 6.00 14.79 -0.67
CA ASN A 115 5.90 15.67 0.50
C ASN A 115 4.47 16.16 0.72
N SER A 116 4.05 16.28 1.98
CA SER A 116 2.78 16.94 2.31
C SER A 116 2.82 18.42 1.93
N VAL A 117 1.64 19.03 1.80
CA VAL A 117 1.55 20.49 1.65
C VAL A 117 2.15 21.15 2.90
N PRO A 118 2.98 22.21 2.75
CA PRO A 118 3.53 22.94 3.89
C PRO A 118 2.41 23.54 4.76
N GLN A 119 2.52 23.37 6.07
CA GLN A 119 1.54 23.83 7.05
C GLN A 119 2.22 24.61 8.15
N SER A 120 1.58 25.69 8.62
CA SER A 120 2.11 26.46 9.74
C SER A 120 2.06 25.66 11.04
N ILE A 121 3.02 25.91 11.91
CA ILE A 121 3.09 25.27 13.22
C ILE A 121 1.82 25.50 14.06
N ASN A 122 1.21 26.68 13.95
CA ASN A 122 -0.02 27.02 14.67
C ASN A 122 -1.20 26.17 14.19
N ALA A 123 -1.33 25.96 12.87
CA ALA A 123 -2.38 25.08 12.34
C ALA A 123 -2.19 23.64 12.80
N ILE A 124 -0.94 23.15 12.82
CA ILE A 124 -0.61 21.81 13.32
C ILE A 124 -0.95 21.72 14.80
N TYR A 125 -0.60 22.72 15.61
CA TYR A 125 -0.94 22.79 17.04
C TYR A 125 -2.45 22.66 17.28
N ASP A 126 -3.26 23.45 16.55
CA ASP A 126 -4.71 23.46 16.67
C ASP A 126 -5.34 22.10 16.33
N GLU A 127 -4.74 21.33 15.43
CA GLU A 127 -5.19 19.96 15.13
C GLU A 127 -4.63 18.91 16.09
N VAL A 128 -3.44 19.12 16.66
CA VAL A 128 -2.87 18.22 17.68
C VAL A 128 -3.72 18.23 18.94
N ILE A 129 -4.16 19.40 19.42
CA ILE A 129 -4.97 19.50 20.65
C ILE A 129 -6.34 18.83 20.54
N LYS A 130 -6.84 18.62 19.31
CA LYS A 130 -8.11 17.91 19.04
C LYS A 130 -7.97 16.39 19.14
N ARG A 131 -6.74 15.87 19.17
CA ARG A 131 -6.45 14.43 19.16
C ARG A 131 -6.23 13.89 20.56
N GLU A 132 -6.57 12.62 20.74
CA GLU A 132 -6.27 11.89 21.96
C GLU A 132 -4.75 11.84 22.22
N GLY A 133 -4.35 12.26 23.42
CA GLY A 133 -2.93 12.36 23.80
C GLY A 133 -2.21 13.63 23.33
N GLY A 134 -2.86 14.47 22.53
CA GLY A 134 -2.30 15.76 22.09
C GLY A 134 -2.61 16.93 23.05
N LEU A 135 -3.65 16.81 23.87
CA LEU A 135 -4.02 17.80 24.88
C LEU A 135 -2.90 17.91 25.95
N GLY A 136 -2.10 18.96 25.87
CA GLY A 136 -0.94 19.19 26.76
C GLY A 136 0.43 19.10 26.06
N MET A 137 0.48 18.84 24.75
CA MET A 137 1.70 19.07 23.96
C MET A 137 1.91 20.58 23.78
N ASP A 138 3.08 21.07 24.17
CA ASP A 138 3.49 22.45 23.87
C ASP A 138 4.09 22.56 22.47
N LEU A 139 4.29 23.80 22.00
CA LEU A 139 4.85 24.06 20.68
C LEU A 139 6.28 23.50 20.55
N GLU A 140 7.08 23.54 21.61
CA GLU A 140 8.45 22.98 21.61
C GLU A 140 8.47 21.47 21.39
N ARG A 141 7.59 20.71 22.07
CA ARG A 141 7.48 19.27 21.87
C ARG A 141 6.97 18.91 20.47
N ILE A 142 6.10 19.75 19.89
CA ILE A 142 5.67 19.60 18.50
C ILE A 142 6.82 19.88 17.54
N ARG A 143 7.63 20.92 17.76
CA ARG A 143 8.85 21.19 16.97
C ARG A 143 9.82 20.02 17.04
N ALA A 144 10.11 19.52 18.24
CA ALA A 144 10.98 18.36 18.43
C ALA A 144 10.47 17.13 17.64
N SER A 145 9.16 16.87 17.71
CA SER A 145 8.52 15.78 16.95
C SER A 145 8.63 15.96 15.44
N LEU A 146 8.48 17.19 14.93
CA LEU A 146 8.62 17.50 13.50
C LEU A 146 10.07 17.33 13.01
N VAL A 147 11.05 17.68 13.84
CA VAL A 147 12.46 17.45 13.55
C VAL A 147 12.77 15.95 13.51
N GLU A 148 12.25 15.16 14.45
CA GLU A 148 12.40 13.70 14.45
C GLU A 148 11.75 13.02 13.22
N LEU A 149 10.68 13.62 12.69
CA LEU A 149 10.05 13.21 11.43
C LEU A 149 10.88 13.56 10.19
N GLY A 150 12.01 14.28 10.35
CA GLY A 150 12.85 14.74 9.26
C GLY A 150 12.25 15.91 8.49
N CYS A 151 11.31 16.65 9.09
CA CYS A 151 10.81 17.88 8.48
C CYS A 151 11.91 18.95 8.55
N GLU A 152 12.22 19.57 7.41
CA GLU A 152 13.21 20.66 7.38
C GLU A 152 12.70 21.85 8.21
N VAL A 153 13.55 22.38 9.09
CA VAL A 153 13.26 23.62 9.81
C VAL A 153 13.41 24.76 8.81
N PRO A 154 12.35 25.55 8.53
CA PRO A 154 12.43 26.64 7.57
C PRO A 154 13.46 27.66 8.04
N LEU A 155 14.53 27.84 7.25
CA LEU A 155 15.68 28.66 7.59
C LEU A 155 15.36 30.16 7.76
N MET A 156 14.25 30.67 7.20
CA MET A 156 13.97 32.10 7.07
C MET A 156 12.47 32.48 6.98
N ALA A 157 11.52 31.58 7.25
CA ALA A 157 10.10 31.88 7.02
C ALA A 157 9.47 32.63 8.21
N ILE A 158 8.84 33.77 7.92
CA ILE A 158 8.06 34.59 8.87
C ILE A 158 6.94 33.75 9.52
N ASP A 159 6.46 32.74 8.79
CA ASP A 159 5.58 31.70 9.30
C ASP A 159 6.36 30.38 9.31
N GLU A 160 6.62 29.81 10.49
CA GLU A 160 7.23 28.50 10.66
C GLU A 160 6.36 27.42 10.00
N THR A 161 6.62 27.10 8.73
CA THR A 161 5.89 26.07 7.97
C THR A 161 6.68 24.77 7.86
N TYR A 162 5.99 23.65 8.03
CA TYR A 162 6.56 22.31 7.95
C TYR A 162 5.88 21.49 6.87
N SER A 163 6.67 20.70 6.14
CA SER A 163 6.18 19.66 5.23
C SER A 163 6.73 18.31 5.64
N VAL A 164 5.87 17.29 5.66
CA VAL A 164 6.24 15.92 5.99
C VAL A 164 6.73 15.20 4.74
N ASP A 165 7.92 14.61 4.81
CA ASP A 165 8.45 13.71 3.78
C ASP A 165 7.79 12.33 3.87
N LEU A 166 6.68 12.18 3.16
CA LEU A 166 5.93 10.93 3.04
C LEU A 166 6.75 9.86 2.33
N LYS A 167 7.56 10.26 1.34
CA LYS A 167 8.38 9.33 0.57
C LYS A 167 9.38 8.61 1.47
N ASN A 168 10.14 9.34 2.28
CA ASN A 168 11.09 8.74 3.20
C ASN A 168 10.38 7.86 4.24
N ILE A 169 9.26 8.30 4.83
CA ILE A 169 8.51 7.47 5.80
C ILE A 169 8.08 6.14 5.17
N ILE A 170 7.59 6.17 3.94
CA ILE A 170 7.15 4.98 3.19
C ILE A 170 8.34 4.10 2.80
N GLU A 171 9.45 4.67 2.33
CA GLU A 171 10.66 3.92 1.98
C GLU A 171 11.23 3.20 3.19
N GLN A 172 11.30 3.86 4.35
CA GLN A 172 11.70 3.22 5.60
C GLN A 172 10.75 2.09 6.01
N ALA A 173 9.42 2.31 5.91
CA ALA A 173 8.43 1.26 6.18
C ALA A 173 8.65 0.01 5.31
N ARG A 174 8.92 0.22 4.02
CA ARG A 174 9.19 -0.89 3.08
C ARG A 174 10.46 -1.64 3.41
N ILE A 175 11.52 -0.93 3.78
CA ILE A 175 12.78 -1.56 4.21
C ILE A 175 12.56 -2.42 5.44
N GLU A 176 11.82 -1.92 6.44
CA GLU A 176 11.49 -2.66 7.66
C GLU A 176 10.65 -3.91 7.38
N GLU A 177 9.69 -3.84 6.46
CA GLU A 177 8.89 -5.00 6.08
C GLU A 177 9.75 -6.07 5.41
N VAL A 178 10.62 -5.68 4.47
CA VAL A 178 11.55 -6.62 3.82
C VAL A 178 12.58 -7.17 4.79
N GLU A 179 13.06 -6.35 5.72
CA GLU A 179 13.89 -6.80 6.84
C GLU A 179 13.21 -7.92 7.64
N SER A 180 11.90 -7.80 7.89
CA SER A 180 11.10 -8.82 8.55
C SER A 180 11.02 -10.12 7.75
N ILE A 181 10.88 -10.02 6.42
CA ILE A 181 10.89 -11.16 5.50
C ILE A 181 12.26 -11.84 5.53
N VAL A 182 13.35 -11.07 5.47
CA VAL A 182 14.71 -11.59 5.51
C VAL A 182 14.98 -12.31 6.82
N LEU A 183 14.56 -11.72 7.95
CA LEU A 183 14.69 -12.34 9.27
C LEU A 183 13.96 -13.68 9.35
N LYS A 184 12.72 -13.76 8.83
CA LYS A 184 11.92 -14.98 8.84
C LYS A 184 12.45 -16.07 7.89
N ARG A 185 12.96 -15.70 6.71
CA ARG A 185 13.41 -16.65 5.68
C ARG A 185 14.87 -17.10 5.82
N TYR A 186 15.78 -16.17 6.09
CA TYR A 186 17.22 -16.41 6.07
C TYR A 186 17.86 -16.37 7.46
N GLY A 187 17.12 -15.91 8.47
CA GLY A 187 17.54 -15.89 9.86
C GLY A 187 18.29 -14.61 10.28
N ARG A 188 18.76 -14.62 11.54
CA ARG A 188 19.26 -13.43 12.22
C ARG A 188 20.54 -12.84 11.61
N GLU A 189 21.46 -13.68 11.15
CA GLU A 189 22.73 -13.20 10.59
C GLU A 189 22.53 -12.56 9.20
N ALA A 190 21.64 -13.12 8.38
CA ALA A 190 21.22 -12.50 7.12
C ALA A 190 20.54 -11.15 7.35
N TYR A 191 19.66 -11.08 8.34
CA TYR A 191 19.01 -9.82 8.75
C TYR A 191 20.03 -8.73 9.13
N LYS A 192 21.05 -9.05 9.95
CA LYS A 192 22.09 -8.06 10.33
C LYS A 192 22.84 -7.53 9.11
N MET A 193 23.23 -8.42 8.18
CA MET A 193 23.93 -8.03 6.95
C MET A 193 23.05 -7.21 6.02
N PHE A 194 21.79 -7.61 5.84
CA PHE A 194 20.83 -6.86 5.04
C PHE A 194 20.58 -5.46 5.62
N ARG A 195 20.40 -5.35 6.95
CA ARG A 195 20.19 -4.08 7.63
C ARG A 195 21.40 -3.14 7.57
N LEU A 196 22.62 -3.68 7.54
CA LEU A 196 23.81 -2.88 7.30
C LEU A 196 23.79 -2.30 5.87
N LEU A 197 23.52 -3.16 4.88
CA LEU A 197 23.42 -2.79 3.47
C LEU A 197 22.22 -1.88 3.14
N SER A 198 21.16 -1.89 3.96
CA SER A 198 20.00 -1.02 3.77
C SER A 198 20.27 0.42 4.17
N LYS A 199 21.09 0.62 5.21
CA LYS A 199 21.53 1.93 5.69
C LYS A 199 22.60 2.55 4.79
N ASP A 200 23.56 1.73 4.36
CA ASP A 200 24.66 2.18 3.51
C ASP A 200 24.30 1.96 2.04
N ASP A 201 23.96 3.01 1.28
CA ASP A 201 23.71 2.90 -0.16
C ASP A 201 24.99 2.62 -1.00
N HIS A 202 26.11 2.35 -0.32
CA HIS A 202 27.41 2.13 -0.91
C HIS A 202 27.69 0.64 -1.08
N LEU A 203 28.55 0.34 -2.06
CA LEU A 203 29.07 -1.00 -2.29
C LEU A 203 30.02 -1.37 -1.15
N LEU A 204 29.69 -2.43 -0.39
CA LEU A 204 30.50 -2.89 0.73
C LEU A 204 31.20 -4.22 0.41
N GLU A 205 32.45 -4.33 0.84
CA GLU A 205 33.25 -5.54 0.72
C GLU A 205 32.81 -6.60 1.73
N THR A 206 32.92 -7.87 1.35
CA THR A 206 32.57 -9.01 2.21
C THR A 206 33.29 -8.98 3.57
N ASP A 207 34.56 -8.58 3.57
CA ASP A 207 35.37 -8.49 4.79
C ASP A 207 34.83 -7.43 5.76
N LYS A 208 34.50 -6.23 5.25
CA LYS A 208 33.92 -5.15 6.06
C LYS A 208 32.54 -5.51 6.62
N ILE A 209 31.73 -6.20 5.82
CA ILE A 209 30.41 -6.69 6.24
C ILE A 209 30.57 -7.72 7.36
N SER A 210 31.47 -8.70 7.18
CA SER A 210 31.77 -9.74 8.17
C SER A 210 32.25 -9.14 9.50
N GLU A 211 33.18 -8.18 9.44
CA GLU A 211 33.71 -7.48 10.62
C GLU A 211 32.63 -6.67 11.35
N THR A 212 31.81 -5.93 10.60
CA THR A 212 30.77 -5.06 11.18
C THR A 212 29.60 -5.85 11.77
N THR A 213 29.25 -6.97 11.14
CA THR A 213 28.13 -7.82 11.59
C THR A 213 28.54 -8.92 12.57
N PHE A 214 29.84 -9.07 12.83
CA PHE A 214 30.43 -10.15 13.64
C PHE A 214 30.04 -11.55 13.14
N VAL A 215 29.86 -11.72 11.83
CA VAL A 215 29.58 -13.00 11.18
C VAL A 215 30.88 -13.56 10.63
N GLU A 216 31.16 -14.85 10.84
CA GLU A 216 32.35 -15.49 10.27
C GLU A 216 32.40 -15.32 8.75
N LYS A 217 33.57 -14.98 8.19
CA LYS A 217 33.75 -14.72 6.75
C LYS A 217 33.19 -15.83 5.86
N LYS A 218 33.39 -17.10 6.25
CA LYS A 218 32.90 -18.27 5.49
C LYS A 218 31.37 -18.29 5.39
N ASP A 219 30.68 -17.91 6.46
CA ASP A 219 29.21 -17.92 6.50
C ASP A 219 28.62 -16.63 5.94
N ALA A 220 29.29 -15.50 6.11
CA ALA A 220 28.95 -14.24 5.44
C ALA A 220 28.89 -14.43 3.92
N VAL A 221 29.92 -15.05 3.31
CA VAL A 221 29.95 -15.34 1.87
C VAL A 221 28.77 -16.23 1.45
N LYS A 222 28.47 -17.29 2.22
CA LYS A 222 27.34 -18.20 1.91
C LYS A 222 26.00 -17.47 1.97
N ILE A 223 25.79 -16.64 2.99
CA ILE A 223 24.54 -15.92 3.19
C ILE A 223 24.35 -14.84 2.12
N LEU A 224 25.38 -14.02 1.86
CA LEU A 224 25.35 -13.00 0.81
C LEU A 224 25.12 -13.62 -0.57
N SER A 225 25.75 -14.76 -0.85
CA SER A 225 25.52 -15.50 -2.10
C SER A 225 24.09 -16.04 -2.22
N LYS A 226 23.44 -16.42 -1.11
CA LYS A 226 22.02 -16.82 -1.11
C LYS A 226 21.11 -15.62 -1.39
N LEU A 227 21.31 -14.52 -0.66
CA LEU A 227 20.52 -13.30 -0.86
C LEU A 227 20.66 -12.74 -2.28
N TRP A 228 21.85 -12.87 -2.89
CA TRP A 228 22.06 -12.49 -4.29
C TRP A 228 21.35 -13.43 -5.28
N LYS A 229 21.34 -14.75 -5.03
CA LYS A 229 20.60 -15.70 -5.88
C LYS A 229 19.10 -15.47 -5.87
N ASP A 230 18.59 -14.96 -4.76
CA ASP A 230 17.17 -14.65 -4.58
C ASP A 230 16.86 -13.17 -4.91
N ASP A 231 17.74 -12.50 -5.69
CA ASP A 231 17.57 -11.14 -6.21
C ASP A 231 17.45 -10.00 -5.17
N TYR A 232 17.81 -10.24 -3.89
CA TYR A 232 17.84 -9.19 -2.87
C TYR A 232 19.05 -8.25 -3.02
N LEU A 233 20.17 -8.78 -3.51
CA LEU A 233 21.46 -8.06 -3.60
C LEU A 233 21.92 -7.93 -5.04
N GLU A 234 22.73 -6.91 -5.30
CA GLU A 234 23.63 -6.81 -6.45
C GLU A 234 25.05 -7.18 -6.04
N MET A 235 25.72 -7.96 -6.87
CA MET A 235 27.11 -8.34 -6.69
C MET A 235 27.97 -7.70 -7.80
N LYS A 236 29.05 -7.04 -7.41
CA LYS A 236 30.06 -6.49 -8.34
C LYS A 236 31.43 -7.04 -7.99
N LYS A 237 32.06 -7.67 -8.98
CA LYS A 237 33.43 -8.17 -8.88
C LYS A 237 34.39 -7.07 -9.34
N VAL A 238 35.31 -6.66 -8.47
CA VAL A 238 36.32 -5.65 -8.78
C VAL A 238 37.70 -6.28 -8.70
N ILE A 239 38.46 -6.16 -9.78
CA ILE A 239 39.84 -6.63 -9.85
C ILE A 239 40.74 -5.39 -9.83
N THR A 240 41.54 -5.24 -8.79
CA THR A 240 42.54 -4.17 -8.75
C THR A 240 43.84 -4.67 -9.38
N ARG A 241 44.29 -3.98 -10.43
CA ARG A 241 45.60 -4.25 -11.06
C ARG A 241 46.68 -3.46 -10.33
N GLY A 242 47.24 -4.06 -9.29
CA GLY A 242 48.44 -3.59 -8.59
C GLY A 242 49.60 -4.60 -8.64
N THR A 243 50.57 -4.47 -7.73
CA THR A 243 51.74 -5.38 -7.58
C THR A 243 51.35 -6.84 -7.25
N ARG A 244 50.16 -7.06 -6.69
CA ARG A 244 49.48 -8.36 -6.63
C ARG A 244 48.06 -8.16 -7.15
N GLN A 245 47.59 -9.06 -8.01
CA GLN A 245 46.19 -9.04 -8.45
C GLN A 245 45.32 -9.45 -7.26
N SER A 246 44.51 -8.52 -6.78
CA SER A 246 43.54 -8.76 -5.72
C SER A 246 42.13 -8.62 -6.28
N GLU A 247 41.28 -9.58 -5.95
CA GLU A 247 39.90 -9.62 -6.41
C GLU A 247 38.96 -9.44 -5.22
N PHE A 248 38.10 -8.42 -5.30
CA PHE A 248 37.15 -8.07 -4.26
C PHE A 248 35.72 -8.27 -4.75
N ILE A 249 34.87 -8.79 -3.88
CA ILE A 249 33.42 -8.91 -4.12
C ILE A 249 32.73 -7.82 -3.30
N LEU A 250 32.02 -6.96 -4.01
CA LEU A 250 31.23 -5.87 -3.47
C LEU A 250 29.75 -6.18 -3.55
N TRP A 251 29.03 -5.82 -2.49
CA TRP A 251 27.60 -6.06 -2.34
C TRP A 251 26.86 -4.74 -2.16
N LYS A 252 25.69 -4.62 -2.78
CA LYS A 252 24.74 -3.51 -2.59
C LYS A 252 23.32 -4.07 -2.64
N LEU A 253 22.36 -3.39 -2.01
CA LEU A 253 20.94 -3.74 -2.22
C LEU A 253 20.49 -3.42 -3.64
N ASN A 254 19.76 -4.36 -4.25
CA ASN A 254 19.08 -4.11 -5.52
C ASN A 254 17.75 -3.35 -5.30
N LYS A 255 17.80 -2.11 -4.80
CA LYS A 255 16.58 -1.36 -4.40
C LYS A 255 15.52 -1.28 -5.50
N LEU A 256 15.93 -1.16 -6.76
CA LEU A 256 15.01 -1.00 -7.89
C LEU A 256 14.24 -2.31 -8.20
N SER A 257 14.93 -3.45 -8.18
CA SER A 257 14.30 -4.75 -8.47
C SER A 257 13.63 -5.36 -7.24
N LEU A 258 14.19 -5.12 -6.04
CA LEU A 258 13.76 -5.74 -4.79
C LEU A 258 12.28 -5.51 -4.50
N TRP A 259 11.78 -4.28 -4.66
CA TRP A 259 10.37 -3.98 -4.41
C TRP A 259 9.44 -4.70 -5.37
N GLY A 260 9.82 -4.78 -6.65
CA GLY A 260 9.05 -5.52 -7.65
C GLY A 260 9.02 -7.01 -7.35
N HIS A 261 10.17 -7.57 -7.00
CA HIS A 261 10.30 -8.99 -6.65
C HIS A 261 9.48 -9.36 -5.42
N VAL A 262 9.63 -8.62 -4.32
CA VAL A 262 8.87 -8.88 -3.08
C VAL A 262 7.36 -8.73 -3.33
N LEU A 263 6.95 -7.72 -4.10
CA LEU A 263 5.54 -7.52 -4.42
C LEU A 263 4.97 -8.68 -5.24
N ASP A 264 5.73 -9.19 -6.22
CA ASP A 264 5.35 -10.36 -7.01
C ASP A 264 5.21 -11.61 -6.14
N GLU A 265 6.16 -11.84 -5.23
CA GLU A 265 6.05 -12.94 -4.24
C GLU A 265 4.81 -12.81 -3.35
N MET A 266 4.48 -11.59 -2.91
CA MET A 266 3.27 -11.35 -2.10
C MET A 266 1.99 -11.64 -2.91
N TYR A 267 1.93 -11.24 -4.18
CA TYR A 267 0.80 -11.59 -5.04
C TYR A 267 0.68 -13.10 -5.27
N HIS A 268 1.80 -13.79 -5.48
CA HIS A 268 1.81 -15.24 -5.57
C HIS A 268 1.36 -15.90 -4.27
N ALA A 269 1.80 -15.40 -3.12
CA ALA A 269 1.36 -15.89 -1.82
C ALA A 269 -0.15 -15.68 -1.61
N ALA A 270 -0.68 -14.50 -1.94
CA ALA A 270 -2.11 -14.19 -1.82
C ALA A 270 -2.95 -15.09 -2.72
N LEU A 271 -2.50 -15.30 -3.97
CA LEU A 271 -3.16 -16.22 -4.89
C LEU A 271 -3.16 -17.66 -4.35
N ASN A 272 -2.02 -18.15 -3.88
CA ASN A 272 -1.88 -19.50 -3.33
C ASN A 272 -2.77 -19.71 -2.10
N LEU A 273 -2.86 -18.71 -1.21
CA LEU A 273 -3.77 -18.73 -0.06
C LEU A 273 -5.23 -18.78 -0.50
N ARG A 274 -5.63 -17.94 -1.46
CA ARG A 274 -6.99 -17.95 -1.99
C ARG A 274 -7.36 -19.28 -2.63
N LEU A 275 -6.49 -19.83 -3.48
CA LEU A 275 -6.70 -21.14 -4.10
C LEU A 275 -6.84 -22.24 -3.05
N ARG A 276 -6.03 -22.20 -2.00
CA ARG A 276 -6.13 -23.13 -0.87
C ARG A 276 -7.45 -22.98 -0.12
N ILE A 277 -7.90 -21.76 0.15
CA ILE A 277 -9.19 -21.51 0.81
C ILE A 277 -10.33 -22.07 -0.05
N THR A 278 -10.33 -21.80 -1.36
CA THR A 278 -11.35 -22.33 -2.27
C THR A 278 -11.34 -23.86 -2.29
N HIS A 279 -10.15 -24.46 -2.38
CA HIS A 279 -10.01 -25.92 -2.35
C HIS A 279 -10.52 -26.53 -1.04
N GLU A 280 -10.19 -25.92 0.11
CA GLU A 280 -10.69 -26.37 1.41
C GLU A 280 -12.22 -26.21 1.52
N GLN A 281 -12.80 -25.14 0.95
CA GLN A 281 -14.26 -24.96 0.89
C GLN A 281 -14.97 -25.98 0.00
N GLU A 282 -14.36 -26.36 -1.13
CA GLU A 282 -14.88 -27.40 -2.01
C GLU A 282 -14.80 -28.78 -1.34
N GLN A 283 -13.68 -29.10 -0.70
CA GLN A 283 -13.55 -30.32 0.11
C GLN A 283 -14.53 -30.34 1.28
N GLU A 284 -14.78 -29.20 1.95
CA GLU A 284 -15.79 -29.11 3.01
C GLU A 284 -17.20 -29.40 2.47
N LYS A 285 -17.55 -28.98 1.25
CA LYS A 285 -18.85 -29.30 0.61
C LYS A 285 -18.99 -30.78 0.26
N GLU A 286 -17.92 -31.43 -0.18
CA GLU A 286 -17.91 -32.87 -0.42
C GLU A 286 -17.95 -33.67 0.88
N ILE A 287 -17.23 -33.21 1.91
CA ILE A 287 -17.14 -33.87 3.23
C ILE A 287 -18.36 -33.52 4.11
N LEU A 288 -19.13 -32.48 3.81
CA LEU A 288 -20.44 -32.25 4.46
C LEU A 288 -21.41 -33.44 4.22
N GLN A 289 -21.10 -34.30 3.23
CA GLN A 289 -21.77 -35.57 2.98
C GLN A 289 -21.22 -36.75 3.83
N MET A 290 -20.20 -36.56 4.68
CA MET A 290 -19.54 -37.60 5.50
C MET A 290 -19.09 -37.12 6.91
N PRO A 291 -18.92 -38.00 7.93
CA PRO A 291 -18.92 -37.58 9.35
C PRO A 291 -17.61 -37.02 9.93
N ARG A 292 -16.60 -36.62 9.14
CA ARG A 292 -15.24 -36.27 9.65
C ARG A 292 -14.93 -34.76 9.62
N TYR A 293 -15.60 -33.98 10.48
CA TYR A 293 -15.61 -32.50 10.46
C TYR A 293 -14.48 -31.76 11.22
N LYS A 294 -13.65 -32.44 12.03
CA LYS A 294 -12.84 -31.74 13.05
C LYS A 294 -11.47 -31.18 12.58
N ARG A 295 -10.93 -31.58 11.43
CA ARG A 295 -9.61 -31.12 10.94
C ARG A 295 -9.69 -29.86 10.04
N LEU A 296 -10.72 -29.72 9.22
CA LEU A 296 -10.83 -28.65 8.21
C LEU A 296 -11.07 -27.26 8.85
N ARG A 297 -11.93 -27.19 9.88
CA ARG A 297 -12.15 -25.94 10.63
C ARG A 297 -10.87 -25.33 11.19
N LYS A 298 -9.90 -26.13 11.63
CA LYS A 298 -8.63 -25.61 12.17
C LYS A 298 -7.75 -24.97 11.10
N VAL A 299 -7.77 -25.49 9.88
CA VAL A 299 -6.98 -24.94 8.78
C VAL A 299 -7.59 -23.62 8.32
N ARG A 300 -8.91 -23.58 8.15
CA ARG A 300 -9.66 -22.36 7.81
C ARG A 300 -9.41 -21.20 8.79
N ILE A 301 -9.49 -21.46 10.10
CA ILE A 301 -9.23 -20.47 11.16
C ILE A 301 -7.79 -19.92 11.10
N THR A 302 -6.84 -20.67 10.53
CA THR A 302 -5.43 -20.24 10.41
C THR A 302 -5.16 -19.52 9.09
N VAL A 303 -5.82 -19.92 8.00
CA VAL A 303 -5.56 -19.41 6.66
C VAL A 303 -6.29 -18.07 6.41
N GLU A 304 -7.51 -17.88 6.90
CA GLU A 304 -8.27 -16.62 6.74
C GLU A 304 -7.58 -15.40 7.39
N PRO A 305 -7.08 -15.46 8.63
CA PRO A 305 -6.31 -14.35 9.21
C PRO A 305 -4.98 -14.10 8.50
N SER A 306 -4.35 -15.16 7.97
CA SER A 306 -3.10 -15.04 7.22
C SER A 306 -3.32 -14.31 5.90
N GLN A 307 -4.48 -14.49 5.27
CA GLN A 307 -4.86 -13.72 4.08
C GLN A 307 -5.13 -12.24 4.44
N MET A 308 -5.88 -11.96 5.51
CA MET A 308 -6.13 -10.58 5.95
C MET A 308 -4.82 -9.82 6.24
N ASN A 309 -3.89 -10.44 6.95
CA ASN A 309 -2.58 -9.84 7.24
C ASN A 309 -1.76 -9.57 5.96
N LEU A 310 -1.90 -10.43 4.94
CA LEU A 310 -1.20 -10.24 3.67
C LEU A 310 -1.87 -9.14 2.82
N ASP A 311 -3.21 -9.11 2.81
CA ASP A 311 -3.99 -8.06 2.14
C ASP A 311 -3.69 -6.68 2.78
N ASP A 312 -3.53 -6.61 4.11
CA ASP A 312 -3.11 -5.40 4.82
C ASP A 312 -1.67 -4.96 4.47
N ALA A 313 -0.80 -5.89 4.07
CA ALA A 313 0.58 -5.62 3.70
C ALA A 313 0.74 -5.21 2.22
N LEU A 314 -0.27 -5.49 1.38
CA LEU A 314 -0.27 -5.10 -0.04
C LEU A 314 -0.70 -3.62 -0.20
N PRO A 315 -0.01 -2.84 -1.05
CA PRO A 315 -0.25 -1.40 -1.20
C PRO A 315 -1.46 -1.02 -2.08
#